data_AF-A0A1V5FJK7-F1
#
_entry.id   AF-A0A1V5FJK7-F1
#
_cell.length_a   1.000
_cell.length_b   1.000
_cell.length_c   1.000
_cell.angle_alpha   90.00
_cell.angle_beta   90.00
_cell.angle_gamma   90.00
#
_symmetry.space_group_name_H-M   'P 1'
#
loop_
_entity.id
_entity.type
_entity.pdbx_description
1 polymer ?
#
loop_
_entity_poly.entity_id
_entity_poly.type
_entity_poly.pdbx_seq_one_letter_code
_entity_poly.pdbx_strand_id
1 'polypeptide(L)'
;MACHREDDTHEGRLGEQCGDCHSTSKWDASSFDHSRDTDFALRNAHAKAECADCHKDGVERPSGPRSAARDCVDCHADDDPHEDQLGKQCADCHGDVGWKETTFDHARTVFPLIGAHLAVECKACHLDATYRSEGKDCIACHRDDDQHEGSLGEDCAECHSVRDWALWEFDHDRQTDFPLTEGHRGPPCAACHKSDDGLRNKLDMACVSCHAKDDPHDRQLGSNCASCHQTTTFGDLRPATQRSKP
;
A
#
# COMPACT_ATOMS: atom_id res chain seq x y z
N MET A 1 61.00 32.46 4.56
CA MET A 1 59.83 33.29 4.96
C MET A 1 58.87 33.33 3.78
N ALA A 2 57.65 32.82 3.93
CA ALA A 2 56.59 33.04 2.94
C ALA A 2 55.96 34.41 3.23
N CYS A 3 55.99 35.33 2.26
CA CYS A 3 55.59 36.73 2.43
C CYS A 3 54.09 36.95 2.72
N HIS A 4 53.25 35.91 2.61
CA HIS A 4 51.79 36.01 2.75
C HIS A 4 51.23 35.07 3.82
N ARG A 5 52.05 34.61 4.76
CA ARG A 5 51.59 33.71 5.82
C ARG A 5 50.58 34.36 6.76
N GLU A 6 50.73 35.66 7.02
CA GLU A 6 49.81 36.43 7.87
C GLU A 6 48.50 36.78 7.15
N ASP A 7 48.50 36.71 5.82
CA ASP A 7 47.34 36.99 4.97
C ASP A 7 46.48 35.73 4.71
N ASP A 8 46.92 34.55 5.17
CA ASP A 8 46.24 33.28 4.94
C ASP A 8 45.04 33.11 5.88
N THR A 9 43.85 33.38 5.36
CA THR A 9 42.57 33.19 6.06
C THR A 9 42.29 31.73 6.41
N HIS A 10 43.02 30.77 5.82
CA HIS A 10 42.90 29.36 6.11
C HIS A 10 43.86 28.89 7.20
N GLU A 11 44.73 29.76 7.72
CA GLU A 11 45.67 29.45 8.82
C GLU A 11 46.58 28.23 8.53
N GLY A 12 46.99 28.04 7.27
CA GLY A 12 47.86 26.95 6.81
C GLY A 12 47.15 25.62 6.59
N ARG A 13 45.82 25.55 6.77
CA ARG A 13 45.02 24.32 6.71
C ARG A 13 44.88 23.73 5.31
N LEU A 14 44.98 24.55 4.26
CA LEU A 14 44.83 24.12 2.86
C LEU A 14 46.16 23.87 2.12
N GLY A 15 47.29 23.95 2.83
CA GLY A 15 48.62 23.82 2.24
C GLY A 15 49.09 25.11 1.55
N GLU A 16 50.23 25.03 0.86
CA GLU A 16 50.92 26.22 0.33
C GLU A 16 50.60 26.52 -1.16
N GLN A 17 49.76 25.72 -1.80
CA GLN A 17 49.42 25.85 -3.23
C GLN A 17 48.19 26.75 -3.43
N CYS A 18 48.30 28.02 -3.04
CA CYS A 18 47.18 28.96 -3.09
C CYS A 18 46.56 29.12 -4.49
N GLY A 19 47.37 28.93 -5.54
CA GLY A 19 46.96 29.04 -6.94
C GLY A 19 45.97 27.98 -7.43
N ASP A 20 45.76 26.92 -6.66
CA ASP A 20 44.77 25.88 -6.99
C ASP A 20 43.34 26.43 -6.87
N CYS A 21 43.14 27.41 -5.97
CA CYS A 21 41.83 27.99 -5.67
C CYS A 21 41.78 29.51 -5.85
N HIS A 22 42.90 30.23 -5.77
CA HIS A 22 42.92 31.69 -5.86
C HIS A 22 43.68 32.17 -7.10
N SER A 23 43.10 33.12 -7.81
CA SER A 23 43.81 33.84 -8.88
C SER A 23 44.49 35.08 -8.32
N THR A 24 45.72 35.35 -8.75
CA THR A 24 46.42 36.61 -8.44
C THR A 24 45.69 37.86 -8.97
N SER A 25 44.76 37.69 -9.92
CA SER A 25 43.94 38.77 -10.46
C SER A 25 42.60 38.97 -9.74
N LYS A 26 42.13 37.98 -8.97
CA LYS A 26 40.87 37.98 -8.22
C LYS A 26 41.02 37.10 -6.99
N TRP A 27 41.70 37.61 -5.97
CA TRP A 27 42.06 36.81 -4.80
C TRP A 27 40.87 36.49 -3.91
N ASP A 28 39.94 37.44 -3.73
CA ASP A 28 38.79 37.30 -2.83
C ASP A 28 37.79 36.23 -3.28
N ALA A 29 37.78 35.88 -4.56
CA ALA A 29 36.90 34.86 -5.11
C ALA A 29 37.68 33.56 -5.30
N SER A 30 37.37 32.56 -4.48
CA SER A 30 37.84 31.20 -4.71
C SER A 30 37.24 30.64 -6.01
N SER A 31 38.06 30.00 -6.84
CA SER A 31 37.66 29.22 -8.02
C SER A 31 37.43 27.74 -7.71
N PHE A 32 37.50 27.36 -6.43
CA PHE A 32 37.22 26.00 -5.98
C PHE A 32 35.76 25.64 -6.25
N ASP A 33 35.55 24.48 -6.87
CA ASP A 33 34.23 23.96 -7.18
C ASP A 33 34.18 22.47 -6.81
N HIS A 34 33.30 22.12 -5.87
CA HIS A 34 33.14 20.74 -5.40
C HIS A 34 32.83 19.73 -6.51
N SER A 35 32.10 20.14 -7.54
CA SER A 35 31.73 19.27 -8.67
C SER A 35 32.88 19.05 -9.66
N ARG A 36 33.87 19.97 -9.68
CA ARG A 36 35.04 19.90 -10.57
C ARG A 36 36.27 19.32 -9.88
N ASP A 37 36.49 19.72 -8.63
CA ASP A 37 37.73 19.46 -7.89
C ASP A 37 37.62 18.28 -6.91
N THR A 38 36.41 17.75 -6.68
CA THR A 38 36.17 16.64 -5.74
C THR A 38 35.21 15.60 -6.32
N ASP A 39 35.19 14.41 -5.69
CA ASP A 39 34.20 13.36 -6.02
C ASP A 39 32.81 13.63 -5.42
N PHE A 40 32.63 14.73 -4.67
CA PHE A 40 31.41 15.04 -3.95
C PHE A 40 30.80 16.36 -4.46
N ALA A 41 29.96 16.26 -5.48
CA ALA A 41 29.29 17.42 -6.07
C ALA A 41 28.14 17.92 -5.16
N LEU A 42 28.21 19.19 -4.76
CA LEU A 42 27.12 19.86 -4.03
C LEU A 42 25.99 20.19 -5.00
N ARG A 43 24.87 19.47 -4.88
CA ARG A 43 23.71 19.60 -5.76
C ARG A 43 22.42 19.77 -4.95
N ASN A 44 21.38 20.28 -5.61
CA ASN A 44 20.05 20.42 -5.05
C ASN A 44 20.05 21.17 -3.70
N ALA A 45 19.45 20.62 -2.64
CA ALA A 45 19.43 21.27 -1.33
C ALA A 45 20.85 21.52 -0.76
N HIS A 46 21.82 20.67 -1.10
CA HIS A 46 23.21 20.79 -0.66
C HIS A 46 24.00 21.87 -1.41
N ALA A 47 23.49 22.40 -2.53
CA ALA A 47 24.19 23.44 -3.31
C ALA A 47 24.35 24.77 -2.57
N LYS A 48 23.65 24.96 -1.45
CA LYS A 48 23.73 26.14 -0.58
C LYS A 48 24.43 25.84 0.75
N ALA A 49 25.00 24.65 0.92
CA ALA A 49 25.73 24.30 2.12
C ALA A 49 27.00 25.14 2.23
N GLU A 50 27.25 25.67 3.42
CA GLU A 50 28.48 26.41 3.72
C GLU A 50 29.58 25.41 4.11
N CYS A 51 30.86 25.77 3.92
CA CYS A 51 31.98 24.87 4.20
C CYS A 51 31.93 24.31 5.63
N ALA A 52 31.53 25.14 6.60
CA ALA A 52 31.48 24.79 8.03
C ALA A 52 30.38 23.78 8.38
N ASP A 53 29.35 23.63 7.54
CA ASP A 53 28.25 22.68 7.78
C ASP A 53 28.76 21.23 7.77
N CYS A 54 29.73 20.95 6.90
CA CYS A 54 30.35 19.63 6.76
C CYS A 54 31.76 19.57 7.39
N HIS A 55 32.57 20.62 7.24
CA HIS A 55 33.96 20.67 7.70
C HIS A 55 34.09 21.23 9.13
N LYS A 56 33.34 20.66 10.09
CA LYS A 56 33.33 21.11 11.50
C LYS A 56 34.71 21.08 12.17
N ASP A 57 35.59 20.20 11.71
CA ASP A 57 36.95 20.01 12.24
C ASP A 57 38.03 20.69 11.37
N GLY A 58 37.62 21.53 10.41
CA GLY A 58 38.50 22.22 9.47
C GLY A 58 38.36 21.73 8.02
N VAL A 59 38.64 22.63 7.07
CA VAL A 59 38.56 22.39 5.61
C VAL A 59 39.82 21.70 5.03
N GLU A 60 40.68 21.16 5.89
CA GLU A 60 41.99 20.62 5.52
C GLU A 60 41.93 19.55 4.42
N ARG A 61 43.00 19.46 3.61
CA ARG A 61 43.13 18.45 2.54
C ARG A 61 42.72 17.07 3.05
N PRO A 62 41.87 16.37 2.31
CA PRO A 62 40.95 15.38 2.85
C PRO A 62 41.72 14.18 3.38
N SER A 63 41.92 14.12 4.69
CA SER A 63 42.53 12.97 5.38
C SER A 63 41.64 12.45 6.51
N GLY A 64 40.37 12.90 6.55
CA GLY A 64 39.43 12.63 7.64
C GLY A 64 38.26 11.72 7.24
N PRO A 65 37.49 11.19 8.21
CA PRO A 65 36.36 10.30 7.95
C PRO A 65 35.30 10.92 7.02
N ARG A 66 35.00 12.22 7.17
CA ARG A 66 34.02 12.92 6.33
C ARG A 66 34.47 13.11 4.87
N SER A 67 35.77 13.03 4.58
CA SER A 67 36.22 13.03 3.18
C SER A 67 36.07 11.68 2.47
N ALA A 68 35.80 10.62 3.23
CA ALA A 68 35.40 9.32 2.70
C ALA A 68 33.89 9.10 2.73
N ALA A 69 33.13 10.02 3.35
CA ALA A 69 31.68 9.95 3.42
C ALA A 69 31.10 10.02 2.02
N ARG A 70 30.32 9.02 1.66
CA ARG A 70 29.68 8.91 0.34
C ARG A 70 28.19 8.64 0.45
N ASP A 71 27.75 8.15 1.60
CA ASP A 71 26.36 7.81 1.84
C ASP A 71 25.69 8.88 2.70
N CYS A 72 24.36 9.01 2.57
CA CYS A 72 23.58 10.00 3.31
C CYS A 72 23.77 9.87 4.83
N VAL A 73 23.81 8.62 5.32
CA VAL A 73 23.95 8.27 6.73
C VAL A 73 25.28 8.73 7.34
N ASP A 74 26.34 8.89 6.53
CA ASP A 74 27.65 9.32 7.05
C ASP A 74 27.59 10.76 7.63
N CYS A 75 26.60 11.55 7.20
CA CYS A 75 26.34 12.90 7.70
C CYS A 75 25.02 13.00 8.49
N HIS A 76 24.01 12.24 8.09
CA HIS A 76 22.63 12.36 8.60
C HIS A 76 22.20 11.20 9.51
N ALA A 77 23.14 10.47 10.14
CA ALA A 77 22.82 9.39 11.08
C ALA A 77 21.90 9.87 12.22
N ASP A 78 22.18 11.05 12.79
CA ASP A 78 21.37 11.62 13.89
C ASP A 78 20.01 12.16 13.41
N ASP A 79 19.84 12.34 12.10
CA ASP A 79 18.59 12.81 11.50
C ASP A 79 17.68 11.66 11.06
N ASP A 80 18.12 10.39 11.18
CA ASP A 80 17.36 9.22 10.74
C ASP A 80 16.26 8.84 11.77
N PRO A 81 14.96 9.07 11.46
CA PRO A 81 13.88 8.66 12.35
C PRO A 81 13.61 7.15 12.29
N HIS A 82 14.24 6.41 11.36
CA HIS A 82 13.97 4.99 11.12
C HIS A 82 14.89 4.07 11.94
N GLU A 83 15.79 4.62 12.78
CA GLU A 83 16.67 3.88 13.68
C GLU A 83 17.42 2.73 12.99
N ASP A 84 18.02 3.00 11.81
CA ASP A 84 18.73 2.04 10.97
C ASP A 84 17.88 0.85 10.45
N GLN A 85 16.56 0.82 10.68
CA GLN A 85 15.71 -0.32 10.33
C GLN A 85 15.48 -0.49 8.83
N LEU A 86 15.64 0.59 8.04
CA LEU A 86 15.43 0.61 6.59
C LEU A 86 16.75 0.51 5.79
N GLY A 87 17.88 0.35 6.47
CA GLY A 87 19.20 0.34 5.84
C GLY A 87 19.69 1.73 5.49
N LYS A 88 20.74 1.79 4.66
CA LYS A 88 21.52 3.02 4.39
C LYS A 88 21.13 3.71 3.09
N GLN A 89 20.30 3.08 2.27
CA GLN A 89 19.90 3.57 0.95
C GLN A 89 18.74 4.57 1.08
N CYS A 90 18.96 5.70 1.75
CA CYS A 90 17.92 6.72 1.93
C CYS A 90 17.33 7.21 0.60
N ALA A 91 18.14 7.20 -0.46
CA ALA A 91 17.77 7.58 -1.82
C ALA A 91 16.73 6.66 -2.49
N ASP A 92 16.43 5.49 -1.92
CA ASP A 92 15.35 4.62 -2.41
C ASP A 92 13.96 5.23 -2.14
N CYS A 93 13.88 6.12 -1.13
CA CYS A 93 12.65 6.80 -0.73
C CYS A 93 12.77 8.31 -0.82
N HIS A 94 13.86 8.91 -0.34
CA HIS A 94 14.01 10.34 -0.19
C HIS A 94 14.85 10.96 -1.30
N GLY A 95 14.42 12.12 -1.80
CA GLY A 95 15.19 12.93 -2.74
C GLY A 95 16.05 13.99 -2.05
N ASP A 96 17.15 14.38 -2.70
CA ASP A 96 18.02 15.47 -2.24
C ASP A 96 17.57 16.86 -2.70
N VAL A 97 16.46 16.93 -3.45
CA VAL A 97 15.73 18.18 -3.79
C VAL A 97 14.84 18.63 -2.64
N GLY A 98 14.12 17.69 -2.04
CA GLY A 98 13.20 17.93 -0.94
C GLY A 98 13.01 16.67 -0.11
N TRP A 99 13.69 16.58 1.04
CA TRP A 99 13.73 15.37 1.87
C TRP A 99 12.34 14.85 2.29
N LYS A 100 11.37 15.76 2.47
CA LYS A 100 10.01 15.41 2.89
C LYS A 100 9.19 14.75 1.79
N GLU A 101 9.58 14.91 0.53
CA GLU A 101 8.92 14.28 -0.60
C GLU A 101 9.51 12.89 -0.80
N THR A 102 8.65 11.88 -0.75
CA THR A 102 9.07 10.49 -0.98
C THR A 102 8.78 10.09 -2.42
N THR A 103 9.70 9.33 -3.00
CA THR A 103 9.63 8.77 -4.37
C THR A 103 9.42 7.26 -4.37
N PHE A 104 9.13 6.71 -3.19
CA PHE A 104 8.93 5.28 -3.00
C PHE A 104 7.75 4.78 -3.85
N ASP A 105 8.01 3.76 -4.67
CA ASP A 105 7.04 3.20 -5.59
C ASP A 105 6.57 1.82 -5.12
N HIS A 106 5.35 1.77 -4.59
CA HIS A 106 4.70 0.53 -4.17
C HIS A 106 4.53 -0.49 -5.30
N ALA A 107 4.49 -0.06 -6.57
CA ALA A 107 4.35 -0.97 -7.71
C ALA A 107 5.56 -1.91 -7.88
N ARG A 108 6.68 -1.60 -7.23
CA ARG A 108 7.91 -2.41 -7.23
C ARG A 108 7.99 -3.37 -6.05
N THR A 109 6.96 -3.39 -5.20
CA THR A 109 6.90 -4.23 -3.99
C THR A 109 5.97 -5.42 -4.20
N VAL A 110 5.90 -6.28 -3.20
CA VAL A 110 4.95 -7.40 -3.16
C VAL A 110 3.51 -6.97 -2.84
N PHE A 111 3.28 -5.69 -2.52
CA PHE A 111 1.95 -5.14 -2.27
C PHE A 111 1.76 -3.86 -3.10
N PRO A 112 1.52 -3.99 -4.41
CA PRO A 112 1.25 -2.85 -5.27
C PRO A 112 -0.09 -2.22 -4.87
N LEU A 113 -0.06 -0.91 -4.57
CA LEU A 113 -1.29 -0.17 -4.29
C LEU A 113 -2.09 -0.05 -5.60
N ILE A 114 -3.34 -0.51 -5.57
CA ILE A 114 -4.26 -0.50 -6.70
C ILE A 114 -5.65 -0.05 -6.27
N GLY A 115 -6.43 0.45 -7.23
CA GLY A 115 -7.80 0.92 -6.96
C GLY A 115 -7.81 2.06 -5.94
N ALA A 116 -8.68 1.96 -4.94
CA ALA A 116 -8.84 2.96 -3.88
C ALA A 116 -7.59 3.13 -3.02
N HIS A 117 -6.75 2.10 -2.90
CA HIS A 117 -5.52 2.15 -2.09
C HIS A 117 -4.45 3.11 -2.64
N LEU A 118 -4.55 3.54 -3.90
CA LEU A 118 -3.60 4.49 -4.50
C LEU A 118 -3.57 5.86 -3.82
N ALA A 119 -4.66 6.25 -3.15
CA ALA A 119 -4.79 7.54 -2.49
C ALA A 119 -4.48 7.49 -0.98
N VAL A 120 -4.09 6.33 -0.45
CA VAL A 120 -3.84 6.12 0.98
C VAL A 120 -2.47 6.70 1.36
N GLU A 121 -2.41 7.41 2.49
CA GLU A 121 -1.15 7.89 3.05
C GLU A 121 -0.35 6.74 3.68
N CYS A 122 0.99 6.77 3.59
CA CYS A 122 1.86 5.71 4.11
C CYS A 122 1.54 5.32 5.57
N LYS A 123 1.27 6.32 6.43
CA LYS A 123 1.01 6.14 7.86
C LYS A 123 -0.29 5.36 8.18
N ALA A 124 -1.17 5.19 7.20
CA ALA A 124 -2.38 4.40 7.39
C ALA A 124 -2.09 2.90 7.49
N CYS A 125 -0.98 2.44 6.88
CA CYS A 125 -0.54 1.05 6.93
C CYS A 125 0.78 0.89 7.71
N HIS A 126 1.63 1.90 7.68
CA HIS A 126 2.92 1.96 8.35
C HIS A 126 2.81 2.80 9.62
N LEU A 127 2.36 2.15 10.70
CA LEU A 127 1.96 2.83 11.95
C LEU A 127 3.15 3.41 12.73
N ASP A 128 4.35 2.96 12.43
CA ASP A 128 5.60 3.44 13.03
C ASP A 128 6.64 3.82 11.98
N ALA A 129 7.69 4.48 12.44
CA ALA A 129 8.80 4.92 11.60
C ALA A 129 9.68 3.76 11.10
N THR A 130 9.41 2.50 11.44
CA THR A 130 10.10 1.35 10.85
C THR A 130 9.48 0.92 9.52
N TYR A 131 8.32 1.49 9.16
CA TYR A 131 7.58 1.19 7.93
C TYR A 131 7.38 -0.32 7.69
N ARG A 132 7.25 -1.07 8.78
CA ARG A 132 6.74 -2.44 8.72
C ARG A 132 5.23 -2.39 8.54
N SER A 133 4.69 -3.41 7.89
CA SER A 133 3.26 -3.58 7.67
C SER A 133 2.81 -4.83 8.42
N GLU A 134 1.61 -4.79 9.01
CA GLU A 134 1.03 -5.89 9.78
C GLU A 134 0.55 -7.06 8.91
N GLY A 135 0.54 -6.92 7.58
CA GLY A 135 0.09 -7.94 6.65
C GLY A 135 -0.35 -7.37 5.31
N LYS A 136 -0.56 -8.25 4.33
CA LYS A 136 -1.02 -7.89 2.97
C LYS A 136 -2.46 -8.31 2.72
N ASP A 137 -2.99 -9.18 3.57
CA ASP A 137 -4.34 -9.70 3.45
C ASP A 137 -5.34 -8.62 3.87
N CYS A 138 -6.52 -8.60 3.26
CA CYS A 138 -7.54 -7.56 3.48
C CYS A 138 -7.86 -7.41 4.98
N ILE A 139 -8.05 -8.54 5.65
CA ILE A 139 -8.33 -8.69 7.08
C ILE A 139 -7.23 -8.14 8.00
N ALA A 140 -5.99 -7.98 7.53
CA ALA A 140 -4.92 -7.42 8.35
C ALA A 140 -5.20 -5.95 8.72
N CYS A 141 -5.91 -5.21 7.87
CA CYS A 141 -6.27 -3.81 8.12
C CYS A 141 -7.78 -3.61 8.27
N HIS A 142 -8.60 -4.38 7.54
CA HIS A 142 -10.05 -4.19 7.44
C HIS A 142 -10.87 -5.13 8.33
N ARG A 143 -10.27 -5.66 9.42
CA ARG A 143 -10.98 -6.54 10.35
C ARG A 143 -12.23 -5.90 10.94
N ASP A 144 -12.11 -4.65 11.34
CA ASP A 144 -13.20 -3.90 11.96
C ASP A 144 -14.20 -3.37 10.92
N ASP A 145 -13.83 -3.38 9.64
CA ASP A 145 -14.70 -2.98 8.53
C ASP A 145 -15.54 -4.16 8.00
N ASP A 146 -15.18 -5.40 8.33
CA ASP A 146 -15.87 -6.59 7.85
C ASP A 146 -17.28 -6.72 8.42
N GLN A 147 -18.27 -6.35 7.61
CA GLN A 147 -19.70 -6.45 7.94
C GLN A 147 -20.20 -7.91 8.01
N HIS A 148 -19.39 -8.88 7.60
CA HIS A 148 -19.74 -10.30 7.63
C HIS A 148 -19.23 -11.02 8.87
N GLU A 149 -18.48 -10.34 9.74
CA GLU A 149 -17.93 -10.88 10.99
C GLU A 149 -17.16 -12.20 10.77
N GLY A 150 -16.44 -12.32 9.64
CA GLY A 150 -15.67 -13.49 9.24
C GLY A 150 -16.49 -14.66 8.67
N SER A 151 -17.82 -14.54 8.56
CA SER A 151 -18.69 -15.64 8.10
C SER A 151 -18.51 -16.03 6.63
N LEU A 152 -17.88 -15.16 5.83
CA LEU A 152 -17.53 -15.41 4.43
C LEU A 152 -16.05 -15.76 4.22
N GLY A 153 -15.25 -15.87 5.28
CA GLY A 153 -13.81 -16.04 5.17
C GLY A 153 -13.09 -14.72 4.86
N GLU A 154 -11.80 -14.81 4.55
CA GLU A 154 -10.90 -13.66 4.48
C GLU A 154 -10.61 -13.19 3.04
N ASP A 155 -11.03 -13.95 2.02
CA ASP A 155 -10.84 -13.59 0.61
C ASP A 155 -11.95 -12.65 0.12
N CYS A 156 -11.87 -11.39 0.56
CA CYS A 156 -12.86 -10.38 0.21
C CYS A 156 -12.95 -10.13 -1.31
N ALA A 157 -11.88 -10.40 -2.06
CA ALA A 157 -11.78 -10.14 -3.49
C ALA A 157 -12.67 -11.08 -4.34
N GLU A 158 -13.22 -12.14 -3.75
CA GLU A 158 -14.22 -12.98 -4.42
C GLU A 158 -15.54 -12.24 -4.68
N CYS A 159 -15.84 -11.22 -3.87
CA CYS A 159 -17.11 -10.48 -3.90
C CYS A 159 -16.93 -8.98 -4.10
N HIS A 160 -15.89 -8.38 -3.51
CA HIS A 160 -15.67 -6.94 -3.47
C HIS A 160 -14.50 -6.51 -4.36
N SER A 161 -14.67 -5.36 -5.03
CA SER A 161 -13.63 -4.77 -5.86
C SER A 161 -12.77 -3.79 -5.06
N VAL A 162 -11.44 -3.90 -5.18
CA VAL A 162 -10.51 -2.91 -4.60
C VAL A 162 -10.62 -1.52 -5.23
N ARG A 163 -11.28 -1.41 -6.38
CA ARG A 163 -11.54 -0.13 -7.06
C ARG A 163 -12.67 0.65 -6.42
N ASP A 164 -13.71 -0.07 -5.98
CA ASP A 164 -14.88 0.45 -5.29
C ASP A 164 -15.53 -0.71 -4.55
N TRP A 165 -15.62 -0.63 -3.21
CA TRP A 165 -16.15 -1.70 -2.38
C TRP A 165 -17.63 -2.00 -2.66
N ALA A 166 -18.37 -0.99 -3.13
CA ALA A 166 -19.77 -1.14 -3.52
C ALA A 166 -19.95 -1.80 -4.90
N LEU A 167 -18.88 -1.89 -5.70
CA LEU A 167 -18.87 -2.69 -6.92
C LEU A 167 -18.77 -4.16 -6.53
N TRP A 168 -19.94 -4.73 -6.27
CA TRP A 168 -20.15 -6.13 -5.94
C TRP A 168 -20.03 -6.98 -7.23
N GLU A 169 -19.09 -7.93 -7.24
CA GLU A 169 -18.79 -8.78 -8.40
C GLU A 169 -19.31 -10.23 -8.28
N PHE A 170 -19.79 -10.64 -7.10
CA PHE A 170 -20.34 -11.98 -6.90
C PHE A 170 -21.72 -12.17 -7.52
N ASP A 171 -21.82 -13.20 -8.35
CA ASP A 171 -23.01 -13.64 -9.07
C ASP A 171 -23.39 -15.05 -8.59
N HIS A 172 -24.43 -15.12 -7.77
CA HIS A 172 -24.94 -16.37 -7.20
C HIS A 172 -25.35 -17.39 -8.28
N ASP A 173 -25.80 -16.94 -9.46
CA ASP A 173 -26.24 -17.82 -10.54
C ASP A 173 -25.08 -18.52 -11.23
N ARG A 174 -23.89 -17.93 -11.19
CA ARG A 174 -22.70 -18.43 -11.89
C ARG A 174 -21.70 -19.10 -10.96
N GLN A 175 -21.68 -18.70 -9.69
CA GLN A 175 -20.68 -19.14 -8.72
C GLN A 175 -21.22 -20.18 -7.72
N THR A 176 -22.51 -20.53 -7.79
CA THR A 176 -23.10 -21.56 -6.91
C THR A 176 -23.87 -22.62 -7.69
N ASP A 177 -24.16 -23.75 -7.04
CA ASP A 177 -25.00 -24.83 -7.58
C ASP A 177 -26.50 -24.45 -7.63
N PHE A 178 -26.88 -23.25 -7.16
CA PHE A 178 -28.27 -22.82 -7.03
C PHE A 178 -28.51 -21.44 -7.65
N PRO A 179 -28.93 -21.38 -8.93
CA PRO A 179 -29.32 -20.13 -9.54
C PRO A 179 -30.58 -19.53 -8.89
N LEU A 180 -30.47 -18.28 -8.45
CA LEU A 180 -31.60 -17.52 -7.93
C LEU A 180 -32.48 -17.15 -9.12
N THR A 181 -33.60 -17.85 -9.27
CA THR A 181 -34.54 -17.65 -10.38
C THR A 181 -35.90 -17.17 -9.87
N GLU A 182 -36.58 -16.40 -10.72
CA GLU A 182 -37.94 -15.92 -10.46
C GLU A 182 -38.07 -15.22 -9.09
N GLY A 183 -39.00 -15.67 -8.23
CA GLY A 183 -39.27 -15.07 -6.91
C GLY A 183 -38.14 -15.20 -5.89
N HIS A 184 -37.08 -15.96 -6.19
CA HIS A 184 -35.89 -16.05 -5.35
C HIS A 184 -34.79 -15.04 -5.75
N ARG A 185 -35.02 -14.19 -6.77
CA ARG A 185 -34.11 -13.09 -7.12
C ARG A 185 -34.33 -11.88 -6.22
N GLY A 186 -33.28 -11.41 -5.56
CA GLY A 186 -33.29 -10.16 -4.80
C GLY A 186 -33.45 -10.25 -3.28
N PRO A 187 -33.93 -11.34 -2.64
CA PRO A 187 -33.83 -11.47 -1.19
C PRO A 187 -32.37 -11.35 -0.71
N PRO A 188 -32.14 -10.78 0.49
CA PRO A 188 -30.81 -10.75 1.09
C PRO A 188 -30.33 -12.16 1.45
N CYS A 189 -29.01 -12.36 1.57
CA CYS A 189 -28.41 -13.67 1.89
C CYS A 189 -29.06 -14.32 3.12
N ALA A 190 -29.33 -13.53 4.16
CA ALA A 190 -29.97 -13.95 5.41
C ALA A 190 -31.42 -14.47 5.25
N ALA A 191 -32.07 -14.23 4.10
CA ALA A 191 -33.38 -14.79 3.81
C ALA A 191 -33.32 -16.33 3.66
N CYS A 192 -32.20 -16.86 3.17
CA CYS A 192 -31.97 -18.29 2.98
C CYS A 192 -30.96 -18.83 4.01
N HIS A 193 -29.86 -18.11 4.23
CA HIS A 193 -28.80 -18.49 5.17
C HIS A 193 -29.12 -17.96 6.57
N LYS A 194 -30.05 -18.64 7.26
CA LYS A 194 -30.55 -18.24 8.59
C LYS A 194 -29.76 -18.81 9.76
N SER A 195 -28.90 -19.80 9.53
CA SER A 195 -28.12 -20.40 10.61
C SER A 195 -26.80 -19.65 10.82
N ASP A 196 -26.33 -19.67 12.06
CA ASP A 196 -25.04 -19.10 12.46
C ASP A 196 -23.86 -19.91 11.90
N ASP A 197 -24.12 -20.99 11.17
CA ASP A 197 -23.09 -21.89 10.65
C ASP A 197 -22.27 -21.26 9.51
N GLY A 198 -22.69 -20.10 8.99
CA GLY A 198 -21.97 -19.31 7.98
C GLY A 198 -22.59 -19.36 6.58
N LEU A 199 -22.42 -18.26 5.84
CA LEU A 199 -23.03 -18.05 4.53
C LEU A 199 -22.52 -19.02 3.44
N ARG A 200 -21.37 -19.68 3.64
CA ARG A 200 -20.79 -20.61 2.66
C ARG A 200 -21.31 -22.04 2.77
N ASN A 201 -22.14 -22.34 3.77
CA ASN A 201 -22.63 -23.69 3.97
C ASN A 201 -23.70 -24.07 2.96
N LYS A 202 -23.63 -25.33 2.51
CA LYS A 202 -24.64 -25.90 1.62
C LYS A 202 -25.96 -26.07 2.38
N LEU A 203 -26.98 -25.39 1.90
CA LEU A 203 -28.36 -25.55 2.35
C LEU A 203 -28.99 -26.77 1.67
N ASP A 204 -29.97 -27.39 2.33
CA ASP A 204 -30.89 -28.29 1.65
C ASP A 204 -31.88 -27.48 0.81
N MET A 205 -31.79 -27.64 -0.51
CA MET A 205 -32.52 -26.86 -1.50
C MET A 205 -33.86 -27.50 -1.89
N ALA A 206 -34.26 -28.60 -1.23
CA ALA A 206 -35.60 -29.12 -1.39
C ALA A 206 -36.63 -28.05 -0.98
N CYS A 207 -37.67 -27.83 -1.79
CA CYS A 207 -38.64 -26.76 -1.55
C CYS A 207 -39.22 -26.80 -0.13
N VAL A 208 -39.53 -28.00 0.36
CA VAL A 208 -40.09 -28.25 1.70
C VAL A 208 -39.14 -27.88 2.83
N SER A 209 -37.83 -27.83 2.60
CA SER A 209 -36.84 -27.50 3.62
C SER A 209 -36.91 -26.02 4.03
N CYS A 210 -37.45 -25.15 3.15
CA CYS A 210 -37.74 -23.75 3.47
C CYS A 210 -39.24 -23.45 3.57
N HIS A 211 -40.06 -24.09 2.72
CA HIS A 211 -41.50 -23.82 2.58
C HIS A 211 -42.41 -24.86 3.27
N ALA A 212 -41.91 -25.58 4.28
CA ALA A 212 -42.71 -26.57 5.01
C ALA A 212 -44.04 -26.02 5.56
N LYS A 213 -44.06 -24.74 5.95
CA LYS A 213 -45.26 -24.07 6.49
C LYS A 213 -46.21 -23.57 5.40
N ASP A 214 -45.71 -23.44 4.18
CA ASP A 214 -46.46 -22.93 3.03
C ASP A 214 -47.06 -24.08 2.21
N ASP A 215 -46.75 -25.34 2.53
CA ASP A 215 -47.30 -26.51 1.85
C ASP A 215 -48.74 -26.82 2.34
N PRO A 216 -49.79 -26.55 1.52
CA PRO A 216 -51.16 -26.83 1.90
C PRO A 216 -51.52 -28.33 1.82
N HIS A 217 -50.60 -29.17 1.33
CA HIS A 217 -50.83 -30.60 1.13
C HIS A 217 -50.30 -31.46 2.28
N ASP A 218 -49.82 -30.85 3.37
CA ASP A 218 -49.28 -31.55 4.55
C ASP A 218 -48.26 -32.64 4.18
N ARG A 219 -47.38 -32.37 3.20
CA ARG A 219 -46.33 -33.27 2.68
C ARG A 219 -46.83 -34.54 1.99
N GLN A 220 -48.12 -34.63 1.64
CA GLN A 220 -48.70 -35.83 1.03
C GLN A 220 -48.30 -36.04 -0.44
N LEU A 221 -47.81 -35.00 -1.14
CA LEU A 221 -47.50 -35.04 -2.57
C LEU A 221 -45.99 -35.13 -2.89
N GLY A 222 -45.15 -35.39 -1.88
CA GLY A 222 -43.69 -35.47 -2.04
C GLY A 222 -43.01 -34.09 -2.21
N SER A 223 -41.72 -34.09 -2.54
CA SER A 223 -40.87 -32.88 -2.56
C SER A 223 -40.74 -32.20 -3.92
N ASN A 224 -41.29 -32.78 -5.00
CA ASN A 224 -41.19 -32.23 -6.36
C ASN A 224 -42.27 -31.17 -6.63
N CYS A 225 -42.28 -30.10 -5.84
CA CYS A 225 -43.26 -29.02 -5.94
C CYS A 225 -43.25 -28.35 -7.33
N ALA A 226 -42.07 -28.26 -7.97
CA ALA A 226 -41.86 -27.64 -9.28
C ALA A 226 -42.57 -28.36 -10.44
N SER A 227 -43.08 -29.59 -10.24
CA SER A 227 -43.92 -30.28 -11.22
C SER A 227 -45.27 -29.59 -11.43
N CYS A 228 -45.81 -28.95 -10.38
CA CYS A 228 -47.14 -28.36 -10.36
C CYS A 228 -47.12 -26.85 -10.08
N HIS A 229 -46.14 -26.34 -9.33
CA HIS A 229 -46.06 -24.95 -8.90
C HIS A 229 -44.99 -24.15 -9.67
N GLN A 230 -45.16 -22.83 -9.72
CA GLN A 230 -44.19 -21.90 -10.29
C GLN A 230 -43.43 -21.16 -9.19
N THR A 231 -42.17 -20.81 -9.45
CA THR A 231 -41.31 -20.10 -8.49
C THR A 231 -41.46 -18.58 -8.54
N THR A 232 -42.23 -18.04 -9.48
CA THR A 232 -42.63 -16.61 -9.52
C THR A 232 -43.66 -16.29 -8.45
N THR A 233 -44.66 -17.16 -8.31
CA THR A 233 -45.80 -17.06 -7.40
C THR A 233 -46.19 -18.47 -6.99
N PHE A 234 -45.74 -18.93 -5.82
CA PHE A 234 -45.89 -20.34 -5.42
C PHE A 234 -47.36 -20.79 -5.31
N GLY A 235 -48.28 -19.86 -5.02
CA GLY A 235 -49.72 -20.11 -5.01
C GLY A 235 -50.32 -20.44 -6.37
N ASP A 236 -49.62 -20.14 -7.46
CA ASP A 236 -50.09 -20.38 -8.82
C ASP A 236 -49.60 -21.73 -9.36
N LEU A 237 -50.53 -22.48 -9.97
CA LEU A 237 -50.19 -23.70 -10.66
C LEU A 237 -49.63 -23.41 -12.04
N ARG A 238 -48.68 -24.23 -12.50
CA ARG A 238 -48.20 -24.23 -13.88
C ARG A 238 -49.38 -24.44 -14.85
N PRO A 239 -49.36 -23.79 -16.02
CA PRO A 239 -50.29 -24.11 -17.11
C PRO A 239 -50.28 -25.61 -17.39
N ALA A 240 -51.43 -26.21 -17.71
CA ALA A 240 -51.54 -27.66 -17.96
C ALA A 240 -50.60 -28.16 -19.08
N THR A 241 -50.18 -27.26 -19.99
CA THR A 241 -49.23 -27.51 -21.08
C THR A 241 -47.76 -27.58 -20.62
N GLN A 242 -47.45 -27.19 -19.38
CA GLN A 242 -46.10 -27.13 -18.80
C GLN A 242 -45.94 -28.01 -17.54
N ARG A 243 -46.98 -28.78 -17.17
CA ARG A 243 -46.91 -29.76 -16.09
C ARG A 243 -46.28 -31.05 -16.63
N SER A 244 -45.24 -31.53 -15.96
CA SER A 244 -44.68 -32.85 -16.24
C SER A 244 -45.75 -33.91 -15.96
N LYS A 245 -45.96 -34.87 -16.88
CA LYS A 245 -46.77 -36.05 -16.55
C LYS A 245 -46.13 -36.79 -15.37
N PRO A 246 -46.94 -37.37 -14.46
CA PRO A 246 -46.43 -38.12 -13.32
C PRO A 246 -45.56 -39.30 -13.76
#